data_AF-A0A970EWR1-F1
#
_entry.id   AF-A0A970EWR1-F1
#
_cell.length_a   1.000
_cell.length_b   1.000
_cell.length_c   1.000
_cell.angle_alpha   90.00
_cell.angle_beta   90.00
_cell.angle_gamma   90.00
#
_symmetry.space_group_name_H-M   'P 1'
#
loop_
_entity.id
_entity.type
_entity.pdbx_description
1 polymer ?
#
loop_
_entity_poly.entity_id
_entity_poly.type
_entity_poly.pdbx_seq_one_letter_code
_entity_poly.pdbx_strand_id
1 'polypeptide(L)'
;DGTALATLAELTNALFGGDPDGSEEAYDGSGNASYGSAEDQISLLLSLLSESIADRISGLAAGHFVRAVFHCNLGLPDTETDKYLRSHGVVGGWNGLSFDKSRLFPDRSPRDIDLEVSYKVKIPFLAGLSLPVTQRAVTGAWLGGDRTIGTGEGEYTLEDYYNGNCTESIWKLPAFDRGKLFKEVYTREYRDLGVVEGMRSVIGYDPSTGTYHNCVSINTFSESYNDDGFQAAKACEHSIRKLRLTISELGDRLDEGERAYVSYTVIIPEDASDEVHDSIDRYLTKKIGEFQGKYPFVEISFRIVRSGGNANT
;
A
#
# COMPACT_ATOMS: atom_id res chain seq x y z
N ASP A 1 15.87 8.55 25.87
CA ASP A 1 15.39 9.72 25.11
C ASP A 1 14.08 10.23 25.68
N GLY A 2 14.15 11.23 26.56
CA GLY A 2 12.97 11.82 27.23
C GLY A 2 12.20 12.82 26.35
N THR A 3 12.80 13.29 25.27
CA THR A 3 12.18 14.21 24.30
C THR A 3 11.11 13.51 23.45
N ALA A 4 11.36 12.28 22.99
CA ALA A 4 10.38 11.53 22.20
C ALA A 4 9.10 11.19 22.99
N LEU A 5 9.23 10.91 24.28
CA LEU A 5 8.09 10.63 25.18
C LEU A 5 7.26 11.89 25.49
N ALA A 6 7.91 13.05 25.63
CA ALA A 6 7.22 14.33 25.83
C ALA A 6 6.44 14.75 24.57
N THR A 7 7.06 14.60 23.39
CA THR A 7 6.37 14.85 22.11
C THR A 7 5.21 13.88 21.90
N LEU A 8 5.34 12.61 22.31
CA LEU A 8 4.25 11.64 22.25
C LEU A 8 3.08 12.04 23.16
N ALA A 9 3.35 12.47 24.40
CA ALA A 9 2.32 12.89 25.35
C ALA A 9 1.60 14.18 24.91
N GLU A 10 2.34 15.15 24.36
CA GLU A 10 1.76 16.34 23.72
C GLU A 10 0.91 15.97 22.50
N LEU A 11 1.33 14.99 21.70
CA LEU A 11 0.57 14.48 20.55
C LEU A 11 -0.71 13.75 20.98
N THR A 12 -0.65 12.91 22.02
CA THR A 12 -1.81 12.19 22.55
C THR A 12 -2.84 13.17 23.13
N ASN A 13 -2.38 14.20 23.85
CA ASN A 13 -3.25 15.26 24.34
C ASN A 13 -3.83 16.14 23.21
N ALA A 14 -3.04 16.46 22.18
CA ALA A 14 -3.50 17.25 21.04
C ALA A 14 -4.50 16.49 20.14
N LEU A 15 -4.35 15.17 19.99
CA LEU A 15 -5.22 14.34 19.16
C LEU A 15 -6.46 13.81 19.92
N PHE A 16 -6.35 13.56 21.23
CA PHE A 16 -7.35 12.78 21.97
C PHE A 16 -7.79 13.38 23.32
N GLY A 17 -7.23 14.52 23.74
CA GLY A 17 -7.76 15.31 24.86
C GLY A 17 -7.86 14.62 26.22
N GLY A 18 -7.10 13.56 26.48
CA GLY A 18 -7.14 12.80 27.73
C GLY A 18 -5.76 12.50 28.30
N ASP A 19 -5.59 12.82 29.58
CA ASP A 19 -4.36 12.56 30.34
C ASP A 19 -4.00 11.05 30.32
N PRO A 20 -2.74 10.67 30.05
CA PRO A 20 -2.32 9.27 29.95
C PRO A 20 -2.31 8.51 31.29
N ASP A 21 -2.66 9.16 32.41
CA ASP A 21 -2.65 8.59 33.77
C ASP A 21 -4.06 8.45 34.42
N GLY A 22 -5.13 8.52 33.62
CA GLY A 22 -6.51 8.34 34.10
C GLY A 22 -6.90 6.88 34.34
N SER A 23 -7.32 6.55 35.57
CA SER A 23 -7.89 5.27 35.99
C SER A 23 -9.04 4.77 35.10
N GLU A 24 -9.30 3.45 35.11
CA GLU A 24 -10.43 2.73 34.50
C GLU A 24 -11.82 3.29 34.90
N GLU A 25 -12.15 4.50 34.48
CA GLU A 25 -13.51 5.03 34.58
C GLU A 25 -14.22 4.87 33.24
N ALA A 26 -15.50 4.50 33.34
CA ALA A 26 -16.39 4.30 32.22
C ALA A 26 -16.37 5.52 31.31
N TYR A 27 -16.35 5.27 29.99
CA TYR A 27 -16.49 6.30 28.96
C TYR A 27 -17.78 7.09 29.18
N ASP A 28 -17.65 8.19 29.90
CA ASP A 28 -18.64 9.22 30.14
C ASP A 28 -18.54 10.17 28.94
N GLY A 29 -19.54 10.15 28.07
CA GLY A 29 -19.62 10.97 26.87
C GLY A 29 -19.81 12.47 27.12
N SER A 30 -19.12 13.06 28.10
CA SER A 30 -19.21 14.50 28.42
C SER A 30 -17.84 15.20 28.56
N GLY A 31 -16.95 14.99 27.59
CA GLY A 31 -15.78 15.86 27.38
C GLY A 31 -15.99 16.76 26.17
N ASN A 32 -16.45 18.00 26.38
CA ASN A 32 -16.46 19.07 25.36
C ASN A 32 -15.02 19.47 25.01
N ALA A 33 -14.33 18.66 24.21
CA ALA A 33 -13.21 19.09 23.40
C ALA A 33 -13.73 19.22 21.96
N SER A 34 -13.61 20.41 21.38
CA SER A 34 -13.86 20.63 19.95
C SER A 34 -12.85 19.80 19.15
N TYR A 35 -13.18 18.54 18.90
CA TYR A 35 -12.41 17.68 18.02
C TYR A 35 -12.38 18.33 16.64
N GLY A 36 -11.17 18.68 16.16
CA GLY A 36 -10.94 18.93 14.73
C GLY A 36 -11.48 17.76 13.93
N SER A 37 -11.86 18.00 12.68
CA SER A 37 -12.48 16.95 11.86
C SER A 37 -11.57 15.72 11.80
N ALA A 38 -12.13 14.52 11.68
CA ALA A 38 -11.33 13.30 11.54
C ALA A 38 -10.29 13.40 10.40
N GLU A 39 -10.57 14.22 9.39
CA GLU A 39 -9.66 14.56 8.30
C GLU A 39 -8.41 15.31 8.80
N ASP A 40 -8.55 16.28 9.71
CA ASP A 40 -7.43 17.04 10.28
C ASP A 40 -6.48 16.13 11.09
N GLN A 41 -7.03 15.15 11.80
CA GLN A 41 -6.26 14.18 12.58
C GLN A 41 -5.52 13.18 11.68
N ILE A 42 -6.15 12.75 10.60
CA ILE A 42 -5.55 11.87 9.58
C ILE A 42 -4.43 12.60 8.85
N SER A 43 -4.63 13.87 8.47
CA SER A 43 -3.61 14.69 7.82
C SER A 43 -2.39 14.93 8.71
N LEU A 44 -2.60 15.17 10.01
CA LEU A 44 -1.49 15.32 10.97
C LEU A 44 -0.70 14.01 11.12
N LEU A 45 -1.38 12.88 11.27
CA LEU A 45 -0.73 11.56 11.33
C LEU A 45 0.04 11.22 10.05
N LEU A 46 -0.51 11.54 8.87
CA LEU A 46 0.16 11.33 7.58
C LEU A 46 1.39 12.25 7.41
N SER A 47 1.32 13.49 7.88
CA SER A 47 2.46 14.42 7.88
C SER A 47 3.60 13.99 8.81
N LEU A 48 3.29 13.21 9.86
CA LEU A 48 4.28 12.66 10.77
C LEU A 48 4.89 11.36 10.23
N LEU A 49 4.09 10.54 9.54
CA LEU A 49 4.57 9.34 8.85
C LEU A 49 5.51 9.67 7.69
N SER A 50 5.40 10.86 7.08
CA SER A 50 6.27 11.30 5.97
C SER A 50 7.68 11.72 6.43
N GLU A 51 7.92 11.99 7.72
CA GLU A 51 9.21 12.45 8.24
C GLU A 51 10.16 11.32 8.73
N SER A 52 9.99 10.08 8.27
CA SER A 52 10.87 8.95 8.66
C SER A 52 10.83 8.68 10.17
N ILE A 53 9.68 8.19 10.63
CA ILE A 53 9.51 7.72 12.01
C ILE A 53 9.97 6.26 12.14
N ALA A 54 10.81 5.97 13.13
CA ALA A 54 11.29 4.62 13.45
C ALA A 54 10.16 3.64 13.86
N ASP A 55 10.32 2.36 13.49
CA ASP A 55 9.45 1.18 13.72
C ASP A 55 8.64 1.16 15.04
N ARG A 56 9.23 1.68 16.13
CA ARG A 56 8.60 1.74 17.46
C ARG A 56 7.39 2.66 17.56
N ILE A 57 7.38 3.78 16.82
CA ILE A 57 6.28 4.75 16.87
C ILE A 57 5.17 4.35 15.90
N SER A 58 5.51 3.70 14.79
CA SER A 58 4.50 3.16 13.87
C SER A 58 3.58 2.15 14.56
N GLY A 59 4.12 1.19 15.32
CA GLY A 59 3.30 0.24 16.06
C GLY A 59 2.39 0.90 17.11
N LEU A 60 2.83 2.02 17.70
CA LEU A 60 2.03 2.79 18.67
C LEU A 60 0.94 3.61 17.97
N ALA A 61 1.23 4.25 16.84
CA ALA A 61 0.28 5.08 16.10
C ALA A 61 -0.72 4.25 15.28
N ALA A 62 -0.30 3.10 14.74
CA ALA A 62 -1.11 2.27 13.84
C ALA A 62 -2.41 1.82 14.50
N GLY A 63 -2.37 1.37 15.75
CA GLY A 63 -3.59 0.93 16.46
C GLY A 63 -4.62 2.05 16.58
N HIS A 64 -4.19 3.26 16.91
CA HIS A 64 -5.07 4.42 17.01
C HIS A 64 -5.58 4.88 15.65
N PHE A 65 -4.72 4.92 14.64
CA PHE A 65 -5.10 5.26 13.27
C PHE A 65 -6.16 4.30 12.72
N VAL A 66 -5.93 2.99 12.85
CA VAL A 66 -6.87 1.97 12.37
C VAL A 66 -8.18 2.05 13.12
N ARG A 67 -8.15 2.31 14.43
CA ARG A 67 -9.35 2.52 15.23
C ARG A 67 -10.19 3.69 14.71
N ALA A 68 -9.55 4.82 14.36
CA ALA A 68 -10.23 5.98 13.79
C ALA A 68 -10.83 5.67 12.41
N VAL A 69 -10.03 5.10 11.49
CA VAL A 69 -10.49 4.72 10.14
C VAL A 69 -11.63 3.70 10.20
N PHE A 70 -11.54 2.72 11.09
CA PHE A 70 -12.61 1.73 11.30
C PHE A 70 -13.90 2.40 11.79
N HIS A 71 -13.81 3.38 12.69
CA HIS A 71 -14.96 4.16 13.14
C HIS A 71 -15.59 4.96 11.98
N CYS A 72 -14.77 5.68 11.22
CA CYS A 72 -15.24 6.44 10.05
C CYS A 72 -15.94 5.54 9.02
N ASN A 73 -15.41 4.35 8.78
CA ASN A 73 -15.99 3.39 7.82
C ASN A 73 -17.29 2.76 8.30
N LEU A 74 -17.56 2.72 9.62
CA LEU A 74 -18.87 2.30 10.12
C LEU A 74 -19.95 3.36 9.84
N GLY A 75 -19.57 4.63 9.70
CA GLY A 75 -20.48 5.74 9.38
C GLY A 75 -21.55 5.99 10.46
N LEU A 76 -21.33 5.51 11.68
CA LEU A 76 -22.25 5.64 12.81
C LEU A 76 -21.65 6.61 13.86
N PRO A 77 -22.47 7.40 14.55
CA PRO A 77 -22.02 8.15 15.72
C PRO A 77 -21.63 7.21 16.87
N ASP A 78 -20.71 7.64 17.74
CA ASP A 78 -20.10 6.81 18.80
C ASP A 78 -21.11 5.98 19.63
N THR A 79 -22.21 6.61 20.01
CA THR A 79 -23.27 5.99 20.83
C THR A 79 -24.03 4.92 20.07
N GLU A 80 -24.15 5.05 18.75
CA GLU A 80 -24.76 4.04 17.87
C GLU A 80 -23.76 2.95 17.50
N THR A 81 -22.48 3.27 17.34
CA THR A 81 -21.41 2.31 17.07
C THR A 81 -21.31 1.26 18.17
N ASP A 82 -21.26 1.67 19.44
CA ASP A 82 -21.18 0.73 20.56
C ASP A 82 -22.43 -0.16 20.65
N LYS A 83 -23.61 0.44 20.45
CA LYS A 83 -24.89 -0.29 20.43
C LYS A 83 -24.97 -1.30 19.29
N TYR A 84 -24.50 -0.92 18.10
CA TYR A 84 -24.41 -1.78 16.93
C TYR A 84 -23.49 -2.98 17.19
N LEU A 85 -22.29 -2.76 17.71
CA LEU A 85 -21.35 -3.86 17.98
C LEU A 85 -21.89 -4.82 19.04
N ARG A 86 -22.52 -4.30 20.10
CA ARG A 86 -23.14 -5.14 21.14
C ARG A 86 -24.31 -5.96 20.61
N SER A 87 -25.16 -5.38 19.75
CA SER A 87 -26.29 -6.11 19.16
C SER A 87 -25.83 -7.26 18.23
N HIS A 88 -24.62 -7.14 17.68
CA HIS A 88 -23.95 -8.18 16.89
C HIS A 88 -23.08 -9.13 17.74
N GLY A 89 -23.21 -9.06 19.07
CA GLY A 89 -22.58 -10.01 19.98
C GLY A 89 -21.13 -9.70 20.36
N VAL A 90 -20.57 -8.56 19.95
CA VAL A 90 -19.22 -8.15 20.33
C VAL A 90 -19.17 -7.87 21.84
N VAL A 91 -18.33 -8.62 22.54
CA VAL A 91 -18.10 -8.46 23.98
C VAL A 91 -17.38 -7.14 24.22
N GLY A 92 -17.96 -6.27 25.03
CA GLY A 92 -17.37 -4.97 25.34
C GLY A 92 -17.70 -3.85 24.34
N GLY A 93 -18.45 -4.16 23.27
CA GLY A 93 -18.84 -3.17 22.26
C GLY A 93 -17.63 -2.53 21.59
N TRP A 94 -17.60 -1.21 21.49
CA TRP A 94 -16.47 -0.47 20.87
C TRP A 94 -15.15 -0.72 21.60
N ASN A 95 -15.18 -0.73 22.93
CA ASN A 95 -14.00 -0.99 23.77
C ASN A 95 -13.59 -2.47 23.81
N GLY A 96 -14.36 -3.34 23.15
CA GLY A 96 -14.04 -4.75 22.96
C GLY A 96 -13.14 -5.04 21.76
N LEU A 97 -12.90 -4.04 20.92
CA LEU A 97 -12.02 -4.13 19.75
C LEU A 97 -10.59 -3.76 20.13
N SER A 98 -9.61 -4.60 19.81
CA SER A 98 -8.19 -4.31 19.93
C SER A 98 -7.56 -4.20 18.54
N PHE A 99 -6.77 -3.13 18.36
CA PHE A 99 -6.04 -2.84 17.13
C PHE A 99 -4.51 -2.87 17.33
N ASP A 100 -4.05 -3.32 18.49
CA ASP A 100 -2.66 -3.17 18.98
C ASP A 100 -1.62 -3.92 18.15
N LYS A 101 -2.09 -4.85 17.31
CA LYS A 101 -1.26 -5.62 16.39
C LYS A 101 -1.17 -5.01 15.00
N SER A 102 -1.90 -3.93 14.74
CA SER A 102 -1.76 -3.19 13.49
C SER A 102 -0.38 -2.56 13.39
N ARG A 103 0.18 -2.53 12.18
CA ARG A 103 1.50 -1.98 11.86
C ARG A 103 1.41 -1.19 10.57
N LEU A 104 2.08 -0.04 10.54
CA LEU A 104 2.37 0.70 9.31
C LEU A 104 3.89 0.63 9.06
N PHE A 105 4.34 0.58 7.82
CA PHE A 105 5.73 0.59 7.39
C PHE A 105 6.71 -0.25 8.24
N PRO A 106 6.47 -1.55 8.52
CA PRO A 106 7.42 -2.37 9.27
C PRO A 106 8.75 -2.52 8.52
N ASP A 107 9.87 -2.31 9.24
CA ASP A 107 11.26 -2.25 8.71
C ASP A 107 11.70 -3.44 7.85
N ARG A 108 10.97 -4.58 7.87
CA ARG A 108 11.34 -5.84 7.21
C ARG A 108 10.14 -6.60 6.64
N SER A 109 9.13 -5.91 6.13
CA SER A 109 8.00 -6.58 5.48
C SER A 109 7.66 -5.95 4.14
N PRO A 110 7.39 -6.75 3.09
CA PRO A 110 6.79 -6.26 1.82
C PRO A 110 5.30 -5.89 1.98
N ARG A 111 4.90 -5.58 3.22
CA ARG A 111 3.53 -5.43 3.72
C ARG A 111 3.52 -4.14 4.53
N ASP A 112 3.60 -3.02 3.83
CA ASP A 112 3.80 -1.72 4.45
C ASP A 112 2.58 -1.28 5.27
N ILE A 113 1.43 -1.92 5.14
CA ILE A 113 0.27 -1.70 6.00
C ILE A 113 -0.31 -3.07 6.37
N ASP A 114 -0.33 -3.36 7.66
CA ASP A 114 -0.91 -4.56 8.24
C ASP A 114 -1.92 -4.14 9.30
N LEU A 115 -3.21 -4.22 8.98
CA LEU A 115 -4.29 -3.82 9.86
C LEU A 115 -4.91 -5.07 10.48
N GLU A 116 -4.93 -5.13 11.80
CA GLU A 116 -5.55 -6.23 12.54
C GLU A 116 -6.55 -5.69 13.55
N VAL A 117 -7.75 -6.26 13.54
CA VAL A 117 -8.73 -6.08 14.61
C VAL A 117 -9.02 -7.43 15.27
N SER A 118 -8.88 -7.46 16.59
CA SER A 118 -9.14 -8.64 17.42
C SER A 118 -10.24 -8.34 18.45
N TYR A 119 -11.23 -9.21 18.55
CA TYR A 119 -12.37 -9.04 19.46
C TYR A 119 -13.00 -10.38 19.83
N LYS A 120 -13.95 -10.38 20.77
CA LYS A 120 -14.69 -11.59 21.18
C LYS A 120 -16.17 -11.47 20.81
N VAL A 121 -16.76 -12.54 20.28
CA VAL A 121 -18.19 -12.60 19.96
C VAL A 121 -18.89 -13.61 20.86
N LYS A 122 -20.00 -13.22 21.49
CA LYS A 122 -20.87 -14.12 22.26
C LYS A 122 -21.67 -15.01 21.31
N ILE A 123 -21.68 -16.32 21.56
CA ILE A 123 -22.56 -17.24 20.84
C ILE A 123 -23.92 -17.28 21.56
N PRO A 124 -25.04 -16.87 20.93
CA PRO A 124 -26.32 -16.72 21.61
C PRO A 124 -26.88 -18.01 22.23
N PHE A 125 -26.55 -19.17 21.65
CA PHE A 125 -27.09 -20.48 22.05
C PHE A 125 -26.13 -21.33 22.91
N LEU A 126 -24.91 -20.84 23.19
CA LEU A 126 -23.93 -21.52 24.05
C LEU A 126 -23.64 -20.62 25.25
N ALA A 127 -24.32 -20.90 26.37
CA ALA A 127 -24.28 -20.08 27.57
C ALA A 127 -22.85 -19.81 28.04
N GLY A 128 -22.44 -18.55 27.95
CA GLY A 128 -21.14 -18.06 28.44
C GLY A 128 -19.95 -18.29 27.49
N LEU A 129 -20.14 -18.90 26.33
CA LEU A 129 -19.05 -19.13 25.38
C LEU A 129 -18.84 -17.92 24.47
N SER A 130 -17.61 -17.40 24.46
CA SER A 130 -17.18 -16.34 23.55
C SER A 130 -16.10 -16.86 22.61
N LEU A 131 -16.22 -16.57 21.31
CA LEU A 131 -15.18 -16.89 20.33
C LEU A 131 -14.27 -15.69 20.12
N PRO A 132 -12.93 -15.85 20.21
CA PRO A 132 -12.02 -14.85 19.71
C PRO A 132 -12.10 -14.81 18.18
N VAL A 133 -12.23 -13.62 17.63
CA VAL A 133 -12.23 -13.34 16.19
C VAL A 133 -11.09 -12.38 15.93
N THR A 134 -10.27 -12.71 14.94
CA THR A 134 -9.23 -11.83 14.41
C THR A 134 -9.49 -11.64 12.93
N GLN A 135 -9.59 -10.39 12.51
CA GLN A 135 -9.64 -10.02 11.10
C GLN A 135 -8.38 -9.24 10.77
N ARG A 136 -7.74 -9.60 9.66
CA ARG A 136 -6.47 -9.03 9.23
C ARG A 136 -6.55 -8.63 7.77
N ALA A 137 -6.18 -7.40 7.46
CA ALA A 137 -6.07 -6.87 6.12
C ALA A 137 -4.63 -6.38 5.92
N VAL A 138 -4.01 -6.78 4.80
CA VAL A 138 -2.62 -6.45 4.51
C VAL A 138 -2.57 -5.78 3.15
N THR A 139 -1.94 -4.62 3.07
CA THR A 139 -1.66 -3.94 1.82
C THR A 139 -0.23 -3.39 1.80
N GLY A 140 0.26 -3.09 0.60
CA GLY A 140 1.45 -2.26 0.46
C GLY A 140 1.05 -0.79 0.53
N ALA A 141 1.87 0.04 1.15
CA ALA A 141 1.77 1.48 1.11
C ALA A 141 2.82 2.01 0.17
N TRP A 142 2.33 2.42 -0.98
CA TRP A 142 3.09 3.21 -1.91
C TRP A 142 3.11 4.64 -1.36
N LEU A 143 4.17 5.00 -0.61
CA LEU A 143 4.52 6.41 -0.37
C LEU A 143 5.06 7.03 -1.67
N GLY A 144 4.27 6.96 -2.72
CA GLY A 144 4.40 7.72 -3.95
C GLY A 144 3.25 8.71 -4.03
N GLY A 145 2.98 9.41 -2.92
CA GLY A 145 2.08 10.55 -2.93
C GLY A 145 2.60 11.61 -3.88
N ASP A 146 1.69 12.37 -4.48
CA ASP A 146 1.96 13.53 -5.31
C ASP A 146 3.15 14.32 -4.74
N ARG A 147 4.34 14.16 -5.34
CA ARG A 147 5.43 15.11 -5.13
C ARG A 147 4.98 16.39 -5.81
N THR A 148 4.19 17.21 -5.12
CA THR A 148 4.00 18.60 -5.46
C THR A 148 4.92 19.39 -4.54
N ILE A 149 5.99 19.94 -5.11
CA ILE A 149 6.85 20.88 -4.41
C ILE A 149 7.06 22.09 -5.33
N GLY A 150 6.75 23.27 -4.80
CA GLY A 150 7.27 24.58 -5.21
C GLY A 150 7.03 25.02 -6.66
N THR A 151 6.18 26.02 -6.87
CA THR A 151 5.98 26.72 -8.14
C THR A 151 7.29 27.33 -8.68
N GLY A 152 7.80 26.80 -9.80
CA GLY A 152 8.87 27.42 -10.57
C GLY A 152 8.79 27.00 -12.04
N GLU A 153 8.44 27.94 -12.94
CA GLU A 153 8.31 27.69 -14.38
C GLU A 153 9.68 27.39 -15.03
N GLY A 154 9.83 26.19 -15.63
CA GLY A 154 10.99 25.79 -16.44
C GLY A 154 10.90 24.34 -16.95
N GLU A 155 11.68 23.97 -17.99
CA GLU A 155 11.85 22.58 -18.42
C GLU A 155 12.56 21.77 -17.32
N TYR A 156 11.89 20.74 -16.79
CA TYR A 156 12.38 19.96 -15.65
C TYR A 156 13.32 18.82 -16.08
N THR A 157 14.38 18.60 -15.29
CA THR A 157 15.27 17.45 -15.44
C THR A 157 14.87 16.29 -14.51
N LEU A 158 15.40 15.09 -14.76
CA LEU A 158 15.21 13.93 -13.87
C LEU A 158 15.67 14.21 -12.43
N GLU A 159 16.75 14.99 -12.30
CA GLU A 159 17.34 15.40 -11.03
C GLU A 159 16.42 16.37 -10.26
N ASP A 160 15.70 17.23 -10.99
CA ASP A 160 14.66 18.09 -10.41
C ASP A 160 13.50 17.27 -9.83
N TYR A 161 13.09 16.17 -10.48
CA TYR A 161 12.06 15.28 -9.91
C TYR A 161 12.54 14.57 -8.63
N TYR A 162 13.81 14.15 -8.57
CA TYR A 162 14.37 13.52 -7.36
C TYR A 162 14.43 14.48 -6.18
N ASN A 163 14.83 15.72 -6.43
CA ASN A 163 14.96 16.77 -5.43
C ASN A 163 13.62 17.41 -5.07
N GLY A 164 12.55 17.05 -5.80
CA GLY A 164 11.23 17.63 -5.62
C GLY A 164 11.22 19.11 -6.01
N ASN A 165 11.69 19.41 -7.22
CA ASN A 165 11.58 20.73 -7.84
C ASN A 165 10.67 20.68 -9.08
N CYS A 166 10.01 19.55 -9.32
CA CYS A 166 9.13 19.35 -10.47
C CYS A 166 7.67 19.51 -10.03
N THR A 167 6.92 20.36 -10.73
CA THR A 167 5.48 20.56 -10.49
C THR A 167 4.60 19.69 -11.37
N GLU A 168 5.19 19.00 -12.35
CA GLU A 168 4.46 18.19 -13.32
C GLU A 168 4.33 16.73 -12.87
N SER A 169 3.17 16.14 -13.15
CA SER A 169 2.93 14.71 -12.92
C SER A 169 4.01 13.84 -13.56
N ILE A 170 4.47 12.82 -12.83
CA ILE A 170 5.42 11.81 -13.32
C ILE A 170 4.94 11.14 -14.61
N TRP A 171 3.63 11.14 -14.84
CA TRP A 171 3.00 10.55 -16.01
C TRP A 171 3.21 11.37 -17.29
N LYS A 172 3.54 12.67 -17.18
CA LYS A 172 3.94 13.53 -18.31
C LYS A 172 5.36 13.21 -18.80
N LEU A 173 6.18 12.55 -17.98
CA LEU A 173 7.51 12.12 -18.39
C LEU A 173 7.44 11.07 -19.53
N PRO A 174 8.46 11.04 -20.41
CA PRO A 174 8.63 9.97 -21.37
C PRO A 174 8.63 8.59 -20.69
N ALA A 175 8.11 7.58 -21.38
CA ALA A 175 7.94 6.23 -20.81
C ALA A 175 9.25 5.60 -20.31
N PHE A 176 10.37 5.94 -20.95
CA PHE A 176 11.69 5.47 -20.52
C PHE A 176 12.12 6.09 -19.18
N ASP A 177 12.00 7.40 -19.04
CA ASP A 177 12.42 8.14 -17.84
C ASP A 177 11.53 7.81 -16.64
N ARG A 178 10.21 7.73 -16.86
CA ARG A 178 9.27 7.25 -15.85
C ARG A 178 9.57 5.82 -15.41
N GLY A 179 9.91 4.95 -16.36
CA GLY A 179 10.30 3.57 -16.06
C GLY A 179 11.57 3.49 -15.22
N LYS A 180 12.55 4.40 -15.45
CA LYS A 180 13.77 4.50 -14.64
C LYS A 180 13.46 4.96 -13.22
N LEU A 181 12.61 5.97 -13.06
CA LEU A 181 12.17 6.47 -11.75
C LEU A 181 11.50 5.37 -10.92
N PHE A 182 10.49 4.70 -11.49
CA PHE A 182 9.84 3.59 -10.80
C PHE A 182 10.80 2.45 -10.51
N LYS A 183 11.71 2.11 -11.43
CA LYS A 183 12.74 1.12 -11.16
C LYS A 183 13.60 1.51 -9.97
N GLU A 184 14.04 2.76 -9.87
CA GLU A 184 14.87 3.22 -8.75
C GLU A 184 14.12 3.24 -7.42
N VAL A 185 12.87 3.70 -7.40
CA VAL A 185 12.01 3.66 -6.21
C VAL A 185 11.82 2.22 -5.74
N TYR A 186 11.46 1.31 -6.65
CA TYR A 186 11.24 -0.09 -6.32
C TYR A 186 12.54 -0.82 -5.97
N THR A 187 13.67 -0.48 -6.59
CA THR A 187 14.96 -1.07 -6.23
C THR A 187 15.35 -0.70 -4.79
N ARG A 188 14.93 0.48 -4.28
CA ARG A 188 15.13 0.84 -2.86
C ARG A 188 14.27 0.00 -1.92
N GLU A 189 13.02 -0.28 -2.27
CA GLU A 189 12.14 -1.19 -1.53
C GLU A 189 12.73 -2.61 -1.49
N TYR A 190 13.38 -3.03 -2.57
CA TYR A 190 14.06 -4.31 -2.70
C TYR A 190 15.57 -4.24 -2.44
N ARG A 191 16.06 -3.26 -1.66
CA ARG A 191 17.52 -3.06 -1.45
C ARG A 191 18.19 -4.28 -0.80
N ASP A 192 17.43 -5.05 -0.02
CA ASP A 192 17.89 -6.29 0.62
C ASP A 192 17.76 -7.52 -0.28
N LEU A 193 17.15 -7.37 -1.47
CA LEU A 193 17.08 -8.43 -2.47
C LEU A 193 18.37 -8.49 -3.28
N GLY A 194 18.76 -9.71 -3.67
CA GLY A 194 19.95 -9.91 -4.50
C GLY A 194 19.80 -9.23 -5.86
N VAL A 195 20.85 -8.53 -6.30
CA VAL A 195 20.95 -8.09 -7.70
C VAL A 195 21.31 -9.31 -8.55
N VAL A 196 20.48 -9.64 -9.54
CA VAL A 196 20.77 -10.74 -10.45
C VAL A 196 21.62 -10.22 -11.60
N GLU A 197 22.92 -10.46 -11.50
CA GLU A 197 23.89 -10.05 -12.53
C GLU A 197 23.49 -10.60 -13.90
N GLY A 198 23.45 -9.74 -14.91
CA GLY A 198 23.16 -10.10 -16.30
C GLY A 198 21.67 -10.16 -16.68
N MET A 199 20.74 -9.97 -15.74
CA MET A 199 19.30 -9.86 -16.08
C MET A 199 18.88 -8.39 -16.22
N ARG A 200 18.43 -8.01 -17.42
CA ARG A 200 18.22 -6.59 -17.74
C ARG A 200 16.91 -6.03 -17.18
N SER A 201 15.90 -6.88 -17.08
CA SER A 201 14.53 -6.48 -16.70
C SER A 201 14.25 -6.61 -15.21
N VAL A 202 15.00 -7.47 -14.51
CA VAL A 202 14.79 -7.78 -13.09
C VAL A 202 15.25 -6.61 -12.22
N ILE A 203 14.42 -6.26 -11.23
CA ILE A 203 14.69 -5.18 -10.28
C ILE A 203 15.20 -5.71 -8.93
N GLY A 204 14.91 -6.97 -8.61
CA GLY A 204 15.38 -7.63 -7.41
C GLY A 204 15.06 -9.13 -7.43
N TYR A 205 15.80 -9.90 -6.63
CA TYR A 205 15.56 -11.33 -6.43
C TYR A 205 15.50 -11.68 -4.95
N ASP A 206 14.39 -12.31 -4.57
CA ASP A 206 14.19 -12.85 -3.23
C ASP A 206 14.63 -14.33 -3.18
N PRO A 207 15.80 -14.63 -2.58
CA PRO A 207 16.29 -16.00 -2.48
C PRO A 207 15.45 -16.86 -1.53
N SER A 208 14.68 -16.27 -0.61
CA SER A 208 13.86 -17.02 0.34
C SER A 208 12.63 -17.64 -0.32
N THR A 209 12.09 -16.96 -1.34
CA THR A 209 10.93 -17.43 -2.10
C THR A 209 11.28 -17.89 -3.52
N GLY A 210 12.51 -17.63 -3.98
CA GLY A 210 12.92 -17.88 -5.36
C GLY A 210 12.24 -16.93 -6.36
N THR A 211 11.86 -15.73 -5.92
CA THR A 211 11.04 -14.80 -6.71
C THR A 211 11.89 -13.72 -7.37
N TYR A 212 11.74 -13.58 -8.68
CA TYR A 212 12.31 -12.52 -9.50
C TYR A 212 11.28 -11.40 -9.66
N HIS A 213 11.61 -10.24 -9.14
CA HIS A 213 10.74 -9.07 -9.19
C HIS A 213 11.04 -8.24 -10.44
N ASN A 214 10.00 -7.73 -11.07
CA ASN A 214 10.08 -6.80 -12.19
C ASN A 214 8.99 -5.72 -12.01
N CYS A 215 9.20 -4.55 -12.62
CA CYS A 215 8.18 -3.50 -12.67
C CYS A 215 8.08 -2.88 -14.07
N VAL A 216 6.91 -2.34 -14.38
CA VAL A 216 6.64 -1.57 -15.59
C VAL A 216 5.59 -0.51 -15.31
N SER A 217 5.71 0.65 -15.93
CA SER A 217 4.71 1.71 -15.85
C SER A 217 3.96 1.86 -17.17
N ILE A 218 2.64 1.95 -17.13
CA ILE A 218 1.75 2.15 -18.27
C ILE A 218 0.95 3.42 -18.01
N ASN A 219 1.11 4.45 -18.85
CA ASN A 219 0.42 5.73 -18.63
C ASN A 219 -1.11 5.67 -18.79
N THR A 220 -1.78 4.64 -19.30
CA THR A 220 -3.25 4.55 -19.52
C THR A 220 -3.98 5.69 -20.26
N PHE A 221 -3.44 6.90 -20.38
CA PHE A 221 -3.99 8.04 -21.13
C PHE A 221 -3.22 8.36 -22.41
N SER A 222 -2.05 7.75 -22.65
CA SER A 222 -1.30 7.96 -23.88
C SER A 222 -2.13 7.61 -25.11
N GLU A 223 -2.08 8.49 -26.11
CA GLU A 223 -2.76 8.32 -27.40
C GLU A 223 -2.44 6.96 -28.03
N SER A 224 -1.19 6.49 -27.90
CA SER A 224 -0.70 5.24 -28.50
C SER A 224 -1.52 3.97 -28.20
N TYR A 225 -2.32 3.97 -27.13
CA TYR A 225 -3.25 2.89 -26.80
C TYR A 225 -4.69 3.39 -26.52
N ASN A 226 -5.02 4.62 -26.90
CA ASN A 226 -6.35 5.23 -26.72
C ASN A 226 -7.03 5.71 -28.02
N ASP A 227 -6.47 5.42 -29.19
CA ASP A 227 -6.99 5.86 -30.51
C ASP A 227 -8.49 5.56 -30.76
N ASP A 228 -9.05 4.53 -30.10
CA ASP A 228 -10.47 4.13 -30.19
C ASP A 228 -10.90 3.49 -28.86
N GLY A 229 -10.69 4.23 -27.77
CA GLY A 229 -10.77 3.72 -26.41
C GLY A 229 -9.53 2.92 -25.99
N PHE A 230 -9.47 2.58 -24.70
CA PHE A 230 -8.29 1.95 -24.11
C PHE A 230 -8.05 0.53 -24.62
N GLN A 231 -6.86 0.28 -25.17
CA GLN A 231 -6.45 -1.00 -25.75
C GLN A 231 -5.38 -1.68 -24.90
N ALA A 232 -5.82 -2.51 -23.94
CA ALA A 232 -4.93 -3.25 -23.02
C ALA A 232 -3.82 -4.04 -23.73
N ALA A 233 -4.12 -4.63 -24.89
CA ALA A 233 -3.14 -5.40 -25.66
C ALA A 233 -1.96 -4.55 -26.16
N LYS A 234 -2.23 -3.33 -26.65
CA LYS A 234 -1.19 -2.38 -27.05
C LYS A 234 -0.43 -1.87 -25.82
N ALA A 235 -1.16 -1.48 -24.78
CA ALA A 235 -0.59 -0.95 -23.54
C ALA A 235 0.37 -1.94 -22.85
N CYS A 236 0.03 -3.23 -22.85
CA CYS A 236 0.81 -4.28 -22.19
C CYS A 236 1.90 -4.90 -23.09
N GLU A 237 1.98 -4.57 -24.38
CA GLU A 237 2.86 -5.25 -25.32
C GLU A 237 4.33 -5.20 -24.88
N HIS A 238 4.77 -4.04 -24.40
CA HIS A 238 6.12 -3.86 -23.89
C HIS A 238 6.40 -4.73 -22.65
N SER A 239 5.43 -4.82 -21.73
CA SER A 239 5.51 -5.66 -20.53
C SER A 239 5.65 -7.15 -20.91
N ILE A 240 4.83 -7.61 -21.85
CA ILE A 240 4.88 -8.99 -22.36
C ILE A 240 6.22 -9.28 -23.06
N ARG A 241 6.77 -8.31 -23.79
CA ARG A 241 8.09 -8.43 -24.43
C ARG A 241 9.20 -8.57 -23.40
N LYS A 242 9.20 -7.76 -22.35
CA LYS A 242 10.18 -7.85 -21.27
C LYS A 242 10.05 -9.17 -20.49
N LEU A 243 8.83 -9.61 -20.19
CA LEU A 243 8.59 -10.91 -19.56
C LEU A 243 9.19 -12.07 -20.38
N ARG A 244 9.03 -12.06 -21.71
CA ARG A 244 9.66 -13.07 -22.59
C ARG A 244 11.18 -13.08 -22.46
N LEU A 245 11.81 -11.91 -22.37
CA LEU A 245 13.25 -11.81 -22.16
C LEU A 245 13.64 -12.37 -20.79
N THR A 246 12.93 -12.00 -19.72
CA THR A 246 13.15 -12.53 -18.37
C THR A 246 13.04 -14.05 -18.35
N ILE A 247 12.00 -14.63 -18.95
CA ILE A 247 11.82 -16.09 -19.02
C ILE A 247 12.95 -16.76 -19.79
N SER A 248 13.40 -16.16 -20.90
CA SER A 248 14.55 -16.67 -21.66
C SER A 248 15.82 -16.67 -20.82
N GLU A 249 16.12 -15.54 -20.16
CA GLU A 249 17.29 -15.39 -19.28
C GLU A 249 17.24 -16.36 -18.08
N LEU A 250 16.04 -16.71 -17.60
CA LEU A 250 15.85 -17.73 -16.55
C LEU A 250 16.07 -19.14 -17.08
N GLY A 251 15.57 -19.46 -18.28
CA GLY A 251 15.77 -20.77 -18.89
C GLY A 251 17.25 -21.13 -19.09
N ASP A 252 18.10 -20.13 -19.33
CA ASP A 252 19.55 -20.32 -19.45
C ASP A 252 20.26 -20.50 -18.09
N ARG A 253 19.57 -20.24 -16.98
CA ARG A 253 20.14 -20.22 -15.61
C ARG A 253 19.65 -21.35 -14.71
N LEU A 254 18.44 -21.83 -14.94
CA LEU A 254 17.81 -22.84 -14.09
C LEU A 254 18.32 -24.22 -14.47
N ASP A 255 18.64 -25.02 -13.46
CA ASP A 255 18.95 -26.43 -13.66
C ASP A 255 17.70 -27.23 -14.02
N GLU A 256 17.89 -28.43 -14.57
CA GLU A 256 16.78 -29.28 -14.97
C GLU A 256 15.88 -29.63 -13.78
N GLY A 257 14.60 -29.26 -13.88
CA GLY A 257 13.60 -29.50 -12.84
C GLY A 257 13.44 -28.37 -11.81
N GLU A 258 14.29 -27.34 -11.85
CA GLU A 258 14.10 -26.15 -11.04
C GLU A 258 12.91 -25.31 -11.53
N ARG A 259 12.33 -24.56 -10.59
CA ARG A 259 11.24 -23.63 -10.85
C ARG A 259 11.61 -22.23 -10.43
N ALA A 260 11.19 -21.25 -11.21
CA ALA A 260 11.31 -19.84 -10.86
C ALA A 260 9.94 -19.19 -10.70
N TYR A 261 9.88 -18.23 -9.79
CA TYR A 261 8.71 -17.38 -9.61
C TYR A 261 9.03 -16.01 -10.18
N VAL A 262 8.16 -15.46 -11.03
CA VAL A 262 8.32 -14.13 -11.60
C VAL A 262 7.14 -13.28 -11.15
N SER A 263 7.42 -12.24 -10.39
CA SER A 263 6.44 -11.24 -9.99
C SER A 263 6.61 -9.97 -10.82
N TYR A 264 5.56 -9.55 -11.49
CA TYR A 264 5.53 -8.33 -12.29
C TYR A 264 4.56 -7.32 -11.68
N THR A 265 5.08 -6.17 -11.26
CA THR A 265 4.24 -5.04 -10.85
C THR A 265 3.99 -4.11 -12.04
N VAL A 266 2.72 -3.90 -12.35
CA VAL A 266 2.24 -3.02 -13.41
C VAL A 266 1.68 -1.76 -12.77
N ILE A 267 2.34 -0.65 -12.98
CA ILE A 267 2.04 0.63 -12.36
C ILE A 267 1.22 1.46 -13.35
N ILE A 268 0.08 1.96 -12.92
CA ILE A 268 -0.83 2.81 -13.68
C ILE A 268 -1.15 4.09 -12.88
N PRO A 269 -1.60 5.18 -13.53
CA PRO A 269 -2.01 6.39 -12.83
C PRO A 269 -3.15 6.16 -11.84
N GLU A 270 -3.25 7.04 -10.84
CA GLU A 270 -4.30 6.97 -9.83
C GLU A 270 -5.69 7.32 -10.38
N ASP A 271 -5.73 8.18 -11.40
CA ASP A 271 -6.94 8.55 -12.15
C ASP A 271 -7.33 7.52 -13.21
N ALA A 272 -6.64 6.38 -13.33
CA ALA A 272 -7.03 5.30 -14.23
C ALA A 272 -8.33 4.62 -13.75
N SER A 273 -9.35 4.58 -14.61
CA SER A 273 -10.67 4.02 -14.26
C SER A 273 -10.62 2.53 -13.92
N ASP A 274 -11.67 2.04 -13.25
CA ASP A 274 -11.82 0.60 -12.96
C ASP A 274 -11.96 -0.21 -14.25
N GLU A 275 -12.62 0.31 -15.29
CA GLU A 275 -12.71 -0.41 -16.57
C GLU A 275 -11.34 -0.60 -17.24
N VAL A 276 -10.46 0.41 -17.14
CA VAL A 276 -9.09 0.33 -17.65
C VAL A 276 -8.29 -0.70 -16.85
N HIS A 277 -8.36 -0.64 -15.53
CA HIS A 277 -7.71 -1.59 -14.63
C HIS A 277 -8.13 -3.04 -14.96
N ASP A 278 -9.44 -3.29 -15.03
CA ASP A 278 -9.99 -4.63 -15.30
C ASP A 278 -9.66 -5.13 -16.70
N SER A 279 -9.57 -4.22 -17.68
CA SER A 279 -9.14 -4.55 -19.04
C SER A 279 -7.69 -5.02 -19.08
N ILE A 280 -6.79 -4.35 -18.34
CA ILE A 280 -5.39 -4.77 -18.18
C ILE A 280 -5.32 -6.12 -17.47
N ASP A 281 -6.00 -6.26 -16.32
CA ASP A 281 -5.97 -7.48 -15.52
C ASP A 281 -6.42 -8.71 -16.32
N ARG A 282 -7.56 -8.58 -17.02
CA ARG A 282 -8.10 -9.65 -17.86
C ARG A 282 -7.14 -10.04 -18.98
N TYR A 283 -6.49 -9.06 -19.61
CA TYR A 283 -5.51 -9.31 -20.66
C TYR A 283 -4.27 -10.04 -20.12
N LEU A 284 -3.71 -9.57 -19.00
CA LEU A 284 -2.52 -10.15 -18.37
C LEU A 284 -2.78 -11.55 -17.83
N THR A 285 -3.93 -11.77 -17.18
CA THR A 285 -4.36 -13.09 -16.70
C THR A 285 -4.49 -14.10 -17.85
N LYS A 286 -5.07 -13.68 -18.98
CA LYS A 286 -5.09 -14.52 -20.20
C LYS A 286 -3.67 -14.85 -20.66
N LYS A 287 -2.75 -13.88 -20.65
CA LYS A 287 -1.35 -14.11 -21.04
C LYS A 287 -0.60 -15.03 -20.08
N ILE A 288 -0.84 -14.95 -18.77
CA ILE A 288 -0.27 -15.89 -17.79
C ILE A 288 -0.57 -17.33 -18.22
N GLY A 289 -1.83 -17.64 -18.55
CA GLY A 289 -2.22 -18.99 -18.98
C GLY A 289 -1.47 -19.46 -20.24
N GLU A 290 -1.29 -18.57 -21.23
CA GLU A 290 -0.50 -18.86 -22.43
C GLU A 290 0.99 -19.12 -22.10
N PHE A 291 1.57 -18.35 -21.17
CA PHE A 291 2.96 -18.51 -20.75
C PHE A 291 3.18 -19.78 -19.92
N GLN A 292 2.32 -20.06 -18.94
CA GLN A 292 2.42 -21.25 -18.10
C GLN A 292 2.32 -22.53 -18.93
N GLY A 293 1.46 -22.55 -19.95
CA GLY A 293 1.38 -23.69 -20.88
C GLY A 293 2.65 -23.90 -21.71
N LYS A 294 3.39 -22.82 -22.02
CA LYS A 294 4.62 -22.88 -22.82
C LYS A 294 5.89 -23.07 -21.98
N TYR A 295 5.92 -22.52 -20.76
CA TYR A 295 7.07 -22.48 -19.87
C TYR A 295 6.64 -22.97 -18.48
N PRO A 296 6.42 -24.28 -18.29
CA PRO A 296 5.91 -24.84 -17.04
C PRO A 296 6.88 -24.73 -15.87
N PHE A 297 8.15 -24.38 -16.13
CA PHE A 297 9.18 -24.14 -15.12
C PHE A 297 9.11 -22.73 -14.51
N VAL A 298 8.29 -21.82 -15.06
CA VAL A 298 8.10 -20.47 -14.52
C VAL A 298 6.66 -20.26 -14.07
N GLU A 299 6.49 -19.85 -12.82
CA GLU A 299 5.22 -19.34 -12.32
C GLU A 299 5.23 -17.82 -12.38
N ILE A 300 4.17 -17.22 -12.92
CA ILE A 300 4.11 -15.79 -13.20
C ILE A 300 2.91 -15.19 -12.49
N SER A 301 3.14 -14.10 -11.76
CA SER A 301 2.08 -13.27 -11.20
C SER A 301 2.20 -11.84 -11.71
N PHE A 302 1.05 -11.25 -12.05
CA PHE A 302 0.93 -9.82 -12.29
C PHE A 302 0.20 -9.18 -11.10
N ARG A 303 0.68 -8.00 -10.68
CA ARG A 303 -0.01 -7.14 -9.72
C ARG A 303 -0.16 -5.77 -10.36
N ILE A 304 -1.38 -5.29 -10.48
CA ILE A 304 -1.64 -3.92 -10.97
C ILE A 304 -1.75 -3.00 -9.76
N VAL A 305 -1.10 -1.84 -9.85
CA VAL A 305 -1.05 -0.84 -8.79
C VAL A 305 -1.32 0.53 -9.39
N ARG A 306 -2.27 1.26 -8.80
CA ARG A 306 -2.50 2.68 -9.03
C ARG A 306 -1.54 3.50 -8.15
N SER A 307 -0.66 4.29 -8.75
CA SER A 307 0.34 5.06 -8.00
C SER A 307 0.94 6.19 -8.83
N GLY A 308 1.71 7.08 -8.20
CA GLY A 308 2.45 8.15 -8.87
C GLY A 308 1.56 9.33 -9.25
N GLY A 309 0.41 9.48 -8.59
CA GLY A 309 -0.52 10.58 -8.82
C GLY A 309 -1.35 10.44 -10.10
N ASN A 310 -2.08 11.52 -10.40
CA ASN A 310 -2.94 11.62 -11.56
C ASN A 310 -2.12 11.92 -12.83
N ALA A 311 -2.52 11.35 -13.96
CA ALA A 311 -1.84 11.60 -15.23
C ALA A 311 -2.17 12.97 -15.82
N ASN A 312 -3.39 13.47 -15.57
CA ASN A 312 -3.94 14.66 -16.22
C ASN A 312 -3.80 15.96 -15.40
N THR A 313 -3.14 15.92 -14.24
CA THR A 313 -2.83 17.10 -13.42
C THR A 313 -1.46 17.68 -13.76
#